data_AF-A0A5E4HU34-F1
#
_entry.id   AF-A0A5E4HU34-F1
#
_cell.length_a   1.000
_cell.length_b   1.000
_cell.length_c   1.000
_cell.angle_alpha   90.00
_cell.angle_beta   90.00
_cell.angle_gamma   90.00
#
_symmetry.space_group_name_H-M   'P 1'
#
loop_
_entity.id
_entity.type
_entity.pdbx_description
1 polymer ?
#
loop_
_entity_poly.entity_id
_entity_poly.type
_entity_poly.pdbx_seq_one_letter_code
_entity_poly.pdbx_strand_id
1 'polypeptide(L)' 'MAKIMHAQTVLTEDDIEALKQKTGETSTKDAIAKAVSHYLECEYTKVEDMWAKKLEKVVKRKQKEEEEE' A
#
# COMPACT_ATOMS: atom_id res chain seq x y z
N MET A 1 -15.67 -25.98 -5.49
CA MET A 1 -16.32 -24.70 -5.86
C MET A 1 -15.71 -23.63 -4.96
N ALA A 2 -15.08 -22.60 -5.52
CA ALA A 2 -14.55 -21.52 -4.70
C ALA A 2 -15.71 -20.71 -4.11
N LYS A 3 -15.69 -20.46 -2.80
CA LYS A 3 -16.68 -19.63 -2.13
C LYS A 3 -16.40 -18.17 -2.50
N ILE A 4 -17.22 -17.60 -3.39
CA ILE A 4 -17.07 -16.21 -3.82
C ILE A 4 -17.64 -15.30 -2.72
N MET A 5 -16.79 -14.43 -2.16
CA MET A 5 -17.19 -13.41 -1.20
C MET A 5 -17.20 -12.05 -1.88
N HIS A 6 -18.31 -11.33 -1.75
CA HIS A 6 -18.44 -9.94 -2.23
C HIS A 6 -18.24 -9.00 -1.04
N ALA A 7 -17.41 -7.99 -1.21
CA ALA A 7 -17.24 -6.91 -0.24
C ALA A 7 -17.51 -5.58 -0.93
N GLN A 8 -18.24 -4.70 -0.25
CA GLN A 8 -18.55 -3.36 -0.73
C GLN A 8 -18.10 -2.36 0.33
N THR A 9 -17.38 -1.33 -0.11
CA THR A 9 -16.95 -0.23 0.74
C THR A 9 -17.26 1.08 0.05
N VAL A 10 -17.57 2.10 0.85
CA VAL A 10 -17.73 3.47 0.36
C VAL A 10 -16.37 4.13 0.38
N LEU A 11 -15.96 4.68 -0.76
CA LEU A 11 -14.75 5.47 -0.93
C LEU A 11 -15.15 6.87 -1.37
N THR A 12 -14.41 7.88 -0.90
CA THR A 12 -14.62 9.25 -1.35
C THR A 12 -14.06 9.45 -2.76
N GLU A 13 -14.53 10.48 -3.45
CA GLU A 13 -14.05 10.81 -4.79
C GLU A 13 -12.56 11.20 -4.76
N ASP A 14 -12.14 12.00 -3.77
CA ASP A 14 -10.74 12.34 -3.50
C ASP A 14 -9.85 11.10 -3.33
N ASP A 15 -10.30 10.11 -2.56
CA ASP A 15 -9.54 8.87 -2.36
C ASP A 15 -9.41 8.06 -3.66
N ILE A 16 -10.45 8.04 -4.50
CA ILE A 16 -10.43 7.37 -5.80
C ILE A 16 -9.48 8.08 -6.75
N GLU A 17 -9.50 9.41 -6.79
CA GLU A 17 -8.58 10.19 -7.63
C GLU A 17 -7.12 10.03 -7.17
N ALA A 18 -6.87 10.11 -5.87
CA ALA A 18 -5.55 9.86 -5.32
C ALA A 18 -5.06 8.43 -5.60
N LEU A 19 -5.97 7.44 -5.56
CA LEU A 19 -5.65 6.06 -5.91
C LEU A 19 -5.25 5.94 -7.39
N LYS A 20 -6.05 6.53 -8.29
CA LYS A 20 -5.79 6.54 -9.74
C LYS A 20 -4.45 7.17 -10.08
N GLN A 21 -4.12 8.31 -9.45
CA GLN A 21 -2.81 8.95 -9.62
C GLN A 21 -1.67 8.06 -9.16
N LYS A 22 -1.81 7.37 -8.01
CA LYS A 22 -0.78 6.45 -7.50
C LYS A 22 -0.62 5.19 -8.35
N THR A 23 -1.71 4.67 -8.91
CA THR A 23 -1.69 3.45 -9.73
C THR A 23 -1.36 3.72 -11.20
N GLY A 24 -1.50 4.98 -11.65
CA GLY A 24 -1.38 5.39 -13.05
C GLY A 24 -2.56 4.93 -13.92
N GLU A 25 -3.70 4.61 -13.31
CA GLU A 25 -4.86 4.02 -13.99
C GLU A 25 -5.97 5.07 -14.11
N THR A 26 -6.73 5.08 -15.21
CA THR A 26 -7.87 5.99 -15.41
C THR A 26 -9.20 5.39 -14.92
N SER A 27 -9.28 4.06 -14.98
CA SER A 27 -10.43 3.26 -14.55
C SER A 27 -10.39 2.99 -13.05
N THR A 28 -11.49 3.29 -12.37
CA THR A 28 -11.64 3.04 -10.92
C THR A 28 -11.51 1.56 -10.59
N LYS A 29 -12.05 0.68 -11.46
CA LYS A 29 -12.00 -0.77 -11.25
C LYS A 29 -10.58 -1.29 -11.28
N ASP A 30 -9.80 -0.85 -12.26
CA ASP A 30 -8.41 -1.30 -12.45
C ASP A 30 -7.49 -0.73 -11.38
N ALA A 31 -7.69 0.54 -10.98
CA ALA A 31 -7.00 1.14 -9.85
C ALA A 31 -7.22 0.35 -8.55
N ILE A 32 -8.47 -0.01 -8.24
CA ILE A 32 -8.80 -0.81 -7.05
C ILE A 32 -8.21 -2.22 -7.16
N ALA A 33 -8.35 -2.89 -8.29
CA ALA A 33 -7.82 -4.24 -8.48
C ALA A 33 -6.30 -4.28 -8.26
N LYS A 34 -5.57 -3.33 -8.85
CA LYS A 34 -4.11 -3.20 -8.71
C LYS A 34 -3.69 -2.93 -7.28
N ALA A 35 -4.44 -2.08 -6.57
CA ALA A 35 -4.20 -1.80 -5.16
C ALA A 35 -4.44 -3.05 -4.29
N VAL A 36 -5.55 -3.75 -4.49
CA VAL A 36 -5.88 -4.99 -3.75
C VAL A 36 -4.82 -6.06 -3.99
N SER A 37 -4.43 -6.31 -5.24
CA SER A 37 -3.35 -7.25 -5.57
C SER A 37 -2.05 -6.85 -4.89
N HIS A 38 -1.66 -5.57 -4.99
CA HIS A 38 -0.47 -5.07 -4.30
C HIS A 38 -0.52 -5.35 -2.80
N TYR A 39 -1.63 -5.07 -2.10
CA TYR A 39 -1.73 -5.33 -0.66
C TYR A 39 -1.75 -6.81 -0.28
N LEU A 40 -2.30 -7.68 -1.13
CA LEU A 40 -2.28 -9.14 -0.92
C LEU A 40 -0.89 -9.74 -1.12
N GLU A 41 -0.12 -9.20 -2.05
CA GLU A 41 1.23 -9.65 -2.38
C GLU A 41 2.31 -8.94 -1.56
N CYS A 42 1.99 -7.82 -0.91
CA CYS A 42 2.92 -7.01 -0.15
C CYS A 42 3.55 -7.82 1.00
N GLU A 43 4.86 -7.97 1.00
CA GLU A 43 5.59 -8.63 2.09
C GLU A 43 5.40 -7.91 3.44
N TYR A 44 4.98 -6.64 3.39
CA TYR A 44 4.73 -5.82 4.56
C TYR A 44 3.37 -6.14 5.21
N THR A 45 2.36 -6.65 4.51
CA THR A 45 1.06 -6.98 5.14
C THR A 45 1.05 -8.30 5.92
N LYS A 46 2.11 -9.11 5.79
CA LYS A 46 2.25 -10.43 6.47
C LYS A 46 3.04 -10.38 7.78
N VAL A 47 3.53 -9.22 8.19
CA VAL A 47 4.35 -9.06 9.41
C VAL A 47 3.55 -8.27 10.43
N GLU A 48 3.25 -8.87 11.60
CA GLU A 48 2.56 -8.20 12.71
C GLU A 48 3.27 -6.89 13.14
N ASP A 49 4.58 -6.79 12.89
CA ASP A 49 5.45 -5.65 13.23
C ASP A 49 5.83 -4.76 12.02
N MET A 50 4.84 -4.43 11.19
CA MET A 50 4.92 -3.49 10.06
C MET A 50 5.58 -2.15 10.41
N TRP A 51 5.23 -1.60 11.56
CA TRP A 51 5.68 -0.29 12.01
C TRP A 51 7.13 -0.33 12.49
N ALA A 52 7.54 -1.40 13.18
CA ALA A 52 8.89 -1.57 13.68
C ALA A 52 9.91 -1.66 12.53
N LYS A 53 9.65 -2.50 11.51
CA LYS A 53 10.56 -2.62 10.35
C LYS A 53 10.67 -1.34 9.52
N LYS A 54 9.60 -0.55 9.44
CA LYS A 54 9.61 0.74 8.74
C LYS A 54 10.42 1.78 9.53
N LEU A 55 10.26 1.83 10.85
CA LEU A 55 11.06 2.67 11.74
C LEU A 55 12.55 2.33 11.66
N GLU A 56 12.92 1.06 11.73
CA GLU A 56 14.32 0.64 11.63
C GLU A 56 14.99 1.11 10.34
N LYS A 57 14.29 1.04 9.20
CA LYS A 57 14.82 1.54 7.91
C LYS A 57 14.98 3.05 7.88
N VAL A 58 14.07 3.79 8.51
CA VAL A 58 14.14 5.26 8.59
C VAL A 58 15.27 5.70 9.51
N VAL A 59 15.43 5.05 10.67
CA VAL A 59 16.53 5.31 11.61
C VAL A 59 17.89 5.00 10.97
N LYS A 60 18.02 3.86 10.28
CA LYS A 60 19.26 3.50 9.56
C LYS A 60 19.62 4.48 8.45
N ARG A 61 18.62 5.06 7.75
CA ARG A 61 18.89 6.08 6.73
C ARG A 61 19.44 7.36 7.35
N LYS A 62 18.80 7.85 8.43
CA LYS A 62 19.26 9.05 9.14
C LYS A 62 20.67 8.90 9.71
N GLN A 63 20.98 7.78 10.36
CA GLN A 63 22.32 7.55 10.92
C GLN A 63 23.42 7.54 9.85
N LYS A 64 23.10 7.02 8.65
CA LYS A 64 24.05 6.99 7.54
C LYS A 64 24.28 8.38 6.94
N GLU A 65 23.24 9.21 6.92
CA GLU A 65 23.35 10.63 6.51
C GLU A 65 24.15 11.45 7.54
N GLU A 66 24.04 11.16 8.84
CA GLU A 66 24.82 11.81 9.91
C GLU A 66 26.29 11.33 9.99
N GLU A 67 26.62 10.15 9.46
CA GLU A 67 28.01 9.64 9.39
C GLU A 67 28.78 10.12 8.15
N GLU A 68 28.09 10.59 7.11
CA GLU A 68 28.68 11.09 5.85
C GLU A 68 28.84 12.63 5.82
N GLU A 69 28.42 13.35 6.87
CA GLU A 69 28.60 14.81 7.08
C GLU A 69 29.75 15.12 8.05
#